data_AF-A0A0K8WF80-F1
#
_entry.id   AF-A0A0K8WF80-F1
#
_cell.length_a   1.000
_cell.length_b   1.000
_cell.length_c   1.000
_cell.angle_alpha   90.00
_cell.angle_beta   90.00
_cell.angle_gamma   90.00
#
_symmetry.space_group_name_H-M   'P 1'
#
loop_
_entity.id
_entity.type
_entity.pdbx_description
1 polymer ?
#
loop_
_entity_poly.entity_id
_entity_poly.type
_entity_poly.pdbx_seq_one_letter_code
_entity_poly.pdbx_strand_id
1 'polypeptide(L)'
;MPQRNFWQRNFHISFGFRSFYPNGLIFLAPGSKEKHKHYVALLLKNGQLLLIVRGRRREELKLTAKLDDGVWHHVTILCQERKVTMSVEIGQTDQKTSAQMKVPKKIAATNVLYVGGLPEKVPKLPTELLQRLEAFKGCLRGMSINNSTQDLARPGRHLHVGQCFPKVEKGAYFPGDAYAIYKRNFHVGKYLEFELDFRTSELFGTLLSISEPSGFPALSLELNNGNIIFSTDLGDGMPFRVQSELPSKYALCDNKWHNISALYDYEHITLRIDQMATTKARSTEQRNNSKVQTKSALYIGGLPEVAPSGTLLARENFKGCIRNVSIRQERRDWIDMDELHNVLLSECLVTGVDN
;
A
#
# COMPACT_ATOMS: atom_id res chain seq x y z
N MET A 1 40.44 -20.88 -14.47
CA MET A 1 39.78 -19.94 -15.41
C MET A 1 38.83 -19.05 -14.63
N PRO A 2 38.81 -17.72 -14.81
CA PRO A 2 37.82 -16.90 -14.12
C PRO A 2 36.43 -17.30 -14.63
N GLN A 3 35.55 -17.74 -13.72
CA GLN A 3 34.17 -18.08 -14.04
C GLN A 3 33.54 -16.90 -14.80
N ARG A 4 33.17 -17.12 -16.07
CA ARG A 4 32.41 -16.11 -16.82
C ARG A 4 31.12 -15.81 -16.05
N ASN A 5 30.89 -14.53 -15.89
CA ASN A 5 29.73 -13.93 -15.23
C ASN A 5 28.40 -14.48 -15.79
N PHE A 6 27.44 -14.80 -14.92
CA PHE A 6 26.11 -15.32 -15.26
C PHE A 6 25.43 -14.49 -16.36
N TRP A 7 25.55 -13.16 -16.29
CA TRP A 7 24.95 -12.20 -17.22
C TRP A 7 25.61 -12.11 -18.60
N GLN A 8 26.74 -12.81 -18.80
CA GLN A 8 27.47 -12.85 -20.07
C GLN A 8 27.26 -14.16 -20.85
N ARG A 9 26.42 -15.06 -20.33
CA ARG A 9 26.10 -16.37 -20.92
C ARG A 9 24.63 -16.46 -21.29
N ASN A 10 24.24 -17.58 -21.88
CA ASN A 10 22.83 -17.95 -21.93
C ASN A 10 22.33 -18.13 -20.50
N PHE A 11 21.15 -17.58 -20.22
CA PHE A 11 20.52 -17.71 -18.92
C PHE A 11 19.01 -17.80 -19.08
N HIS A 12 18.38 -18.43 -18.11
CA HIS A 12 16.94 -18.58 -18.00
C HIS A 12 16.54 -18.21 -16.56
N ILE A 13 15.66 -17.23 -16.40
CA ILE A 13 15.07 -16.88 -15.11
C ILE A 13 13.57 -16.98 -15.26
N SER A 14 12.91 -17.71 -14.36
CA SER A 14 11.45 -17.73 -14.29
C SER A 14 10.95 -17.57 -12.87
N PHE A 15 9.78 -16.97 -12.69
CA PHE A 15 9.12 -16.81 -11.40
C PHE A 15 7.66 -16.40 -11.59
N GLY A 16 6.83 -16.65 -10.58
CA GLY A 16 5.49 -16.06 -10.49
C GLY A 16 5.52 -14.82 -9.62
N PHE A 17 4.72 -13.80 -9.96
CA PHE A 17 4.47 -12.66 -9.07
C PHE A 17 3.01 -12.19 -9.11
N ARG A 18 2.58 -11.47 -8.07
CA ARG A 18 1.35 -10.68 -8.07
C ARG A 18 1.52 -9.42 -7.24
N SER A 19 0.82 -8.35 -7.58
CA SER A 19 0.86 -7.06 -6.89
C SER A 19 -0.42 -6.27 -7.17
N PHE A 20 -0.85 -5.43 -6.22
CA PHE A 20 -1.81 -4.34 -6.47
C PHE A 20 -1.12 -2.97 -6.62
N TYR A 21 0.20 -2.93 -6.43
CA TYR A 21 1.00 -1.72 -6.43
C TYR A 21 1.78 -1.60 -7.75
N PRO A 22 1.79 -0.41 -8.37
CA PRO A 22 2.29 -0.23 -9.72
C PRO A 22 3.82 -0.17 -9.81
N ASN A 23 4.52 0.03 -8.69
CA ASN A 23 5.96 0.25 -8.64
C ASN A 23 6.63 -0.70 -7.65
N GLY A 24 7.82 -1.21 -8.02
CA GLY A 24 8.63 -2.02 -7.13
C GLY A 24 9.79 -2.74 -7.82
N LEU A 25 10.88 -2.94 -7.08
CA LEU A 25 12.03 -3.72 -7.51
C LEU A 25 11.75 -5.22 -7.43
N ILE A 26 11.63 -5.91 -8.56
CA ILE A 26 11.50 -7.38 -8.58
C ILE A 26 12.85 -8.03 -8.26
N PHE A 27 13.90 -7.68 -9.01
CA PHE A 27 15.26 -8.08 -8.67
C PHE A 27 16.33 -7.11 -9.17
N LEU A 28 17.49 -7.10 -8.50
CA LEU A 28 18.69 -6.34 -8.86
C LEU A 28 19.95 -7.18 -8.75
N ALA A 29 20.75 -7.19 -9.81
CA ALA A 29 22.15 -7.63 -9.80
C ALA A 29 23.06 -6.39 -9.89
N PRO A 30 23.75 -5.98 -8.81
CA PRO A 30 24.62 -4.80 -8.84
C PRO A 30 25.90 -5.07 -9.63
N GLY A 31 26.64 -4.01 -9.96
CA GLY A 31 27.96 -4.11 -10.57
C GLY A 31 29.02 -4.69 -9.63
N SER A 32 30.09 -5.23 -10.20
CA SER A 32 31.27 -5.63 -9.44
C SER A 32 31.92 -4.44 -8.71
N LYS A 33 32.85 -4.72 -7.79
CA LYS A 33 33.59 -3.69 -7.04
C LYS A 33 34.30 -2.67 -7.93
N GLU A 34 34.69 -3.03 -9.15
CA GLU A 34 35.38 -2.13 -10.08
C GLU A 34 34.43 -1.45 -11.08
N LYS A 35 33.17 -1.91 -11.16
CA LYS A 35 32.19 -1.51 -12.18
C LYS A 35 30.84 -1.19 -11.56
N HIS A 36 30.82 -0.38 -10.51
CA HIS A 36 29.61 0.02 -9.78
C HIS A 36 28.50 0.66 -10.62
N LYS A 37 28.82 1.21 -11.80
CA LYS A 37 27.82 1.74 -12.74
C LYS A 37 27.07 0.65 -13.50
N HIS A 38 27.57 -0.59 -13.52
CA HIS A 38 26.92 -1.70 -14.21
C HIS A 38 25.85 -2.30 -13.30
N TYR A 39 24.76 -2.79 -13.86
CA TYR A 39 23.72 -3.53 -13.12
C TYR A 39 22.75 -4.22 -14.09
N VAL A 40 21.98 -5.18 -13.58
CA VAL A 40 20.79 -5.72 -14.24
C VAL A 40 19.63 -5.61 -13.26
N ALA A 41 18.53 -4.98 -13.66
CA ALA A 41 17.38 -4.76 -12.79
C ALA A 41 16.08 -5.09 -13.51
N LEU A 42 15.16 -5.79 -12.84
CA LEU A 42 13.78 -5.91 -13.27
C LEU A 42 12.89 -5.13 -12.31
N LEU A 43 12.11 -4.21 -12.86
CA LEU A 43 11.20 -3.35 -12.12
C LEU A 43 9.77 -3.59 -12.59
N LEU A 44 8.82 -3.56 -11.67
CA LEU A 44 7.45 -3.17 -11.98
C LEU A 44 7.41 -1.64 -11.93
N LYS A 45 6.98 -1.00 -13.00
CA LYS A 45 6.90 0.46 -13.09
C LYS A 45 5.62 0.88 -13.79
N ASN A 46 4.79 1.66 -13.11
CA ASN A 46 3.45 2.01 -13.57
C ASN A 46 2.66 0.77 -14.02
N GLY A 47 2.77 -0.35 -13.28
CA GLY A 47 2.10 -1.61 -13.58
C GLY A 47 2.74 -2.43 -14.70
N GLN A 48 3.83 -1.97 -15.30
CA GLN A 48 4.48 -2.60 -16.46
C GLN A 48 5.88 -3.11 -16.10
N LEU A 49 6.26 -4.29 -16.59
CA LEU A 49 7.62 -4.80 -16.37
C LEU A 49 8.65 -4.07 -17.24
N LEU A 50 9.75 -3.67 -16.61
CA LEU A 50 10.89 -2.99 -17.21
C LEU A 50 12.18 -3.70 -16.80
N LEU A 51 12.83 -4.38 -17.75
CA LEU A 51 14.16 -4.92 -17.59
C LEU A 51 15.20 -3.90 -18.07
N ILE A 52 16.12 -3.53 -17.19
CA ILE A 52 17.22 -2.60 -17.47
C ILE A 52 18.54 -3.36 -17.39
N VAL A 53 19.34 -3.30 -18.46
CA VAL A 53 20.70 -3.85 -18.48
C VAL A 53 21.68 -2.71 -18.70
N ARG A 54 22.43 -2.38 -17.65
CA ARG A 54 23.47 -1.35 -17.69
C ARG A 54 24.85 -2.01 -17.74
N GLY A 55 25.49 -1.90 -18.89
CA GLY A 55 26.94 -2.10 -19.05
C GLY A 55 27.60 -0.77 -19.40
N ARG A 56 28.45 -0.77 -20.43
CA ARG A 56 28.92 0.49 -21.05
C ARG A 56 27.76 1.33 -21.60
N ARG A 57 26.76 0.68 -22.20
CA ARG A 57 25.49 1.26 -22.65
C ARG A 57 24.36 0.84 -21.72
N ARG A 58 23.25 1.57 -21.75
CA ARG A 58 22.02 1.29 -21.02
C ARG A 58 21.03 0.79 -22.05
N GLU A 59 20.56 -0.44 -21.89
CA GLU A 59 19.52 -1.03 -22.73
C GLU A 59 18.30 -1.30 -21.84
N GLU A 60 17.11 -1.09 -22.38
CA GLU A 60 15.85 -1.28 -21.69
C GLU A 60 14.91 -2.14 -22.52
N LEU A 61 14.20 -3.04 -21.85
CA LEU A 61 13.15 -3.85 -22.42
C LEU A 61 11.89 -3.68 -21.58
N LYS A 62 10.86 -3.11 -22.19
CA LYS A 62 9.58 -2.81 -21.54
C LYS A 62 8.48 -3.70 -22.11
N LEU A 63 7.65 -4.26 -21.24
CA LEU A 63 6.37 -4.87 -21.61
C LEU A 63 5.23 -3.87 -21.39
N THR A 64 4.23 -3.87 -22.27
CA THR A 64 3.11 -2.93 -22.22
C THR A 64 1.94 -3.42 -21.37
N ALA A 65 1.87 -4.72 -21.06
CA ALA A 65 0.82 -5.28 -20.22
C ALA A 65 0.86 -4.68 -18.80
N LYS A 66 -0.33 -4.39 -18.26
CA LYS A 66 -0.55 -4.00 -16.87
C LYS A 66 -0.66 -5.26 -16.03
N LEU A 67 0.13 -5.36 -14.96
CA LEU A 67 0.34 -6.58 -14.18
C LEU A 67 0.21 -6.33 -12.66
N ASP A 68 -0.32 -5.17 -12.30
CA ASP A 68 -0.66 -4.70 -10.95
C ASP A 68 -2.15 -4.94 -10.61
N ASP A 69 -2.71 -6.03 -11.14
CA ASP A 69 -4.12 -6.43 -11.02
C ASP A 69 -4.43 -7.34 -9.83
N GLY A 70 -3.41 -7.71 -9.04
CA GLY A 70 -3.52 -8.64 -7.92
C GLY A 70 -3.55 -10.13 -8.30
N VAL A 71 -3.48 -10.47 -9.59
CA VAL A 71 -3.48 -11.84 -10.07
C VAL A 71 -2.05 -12.35 -10.26
N TRP A 72 -1.85 -13.66 -10.15
CA TRP A 72 -0.56 -14.29 -10.40
C TRP A 72 -0.20 -14.27 -11.89
N HIS A 73 0.95 -13.69 -12.22
CA HIS A 73 1.56 -13.70 -13.55
C HIS A 73 2.85 -14.53 -13.53
N HIS A 74 3.09 -15.32 -14.58
CA HIS A 74 4.34 -16.08 -14.71
C HIS A 74 5.29 -15.39 -15.68
N VAL A 75 6.46 -14.99 -15.20
CA VAL A 75 7.48 -14.25 -15.97
C VAL A 75 8.61 -15.21 -16.34
N THR A 76 9.02 -15.15 -17.61
CA THR A 76 10.19 -15.86 -18.12
C THR A 76 11.13 -14.88 -18.82
N ILE A 77 12.41 -14.90 -18.46
CA ILE A 77 13.48 -14.13 -19.08
C ILE A 77 14.52 -15.11 -19.62
N LEU A 78 14.64 -15.19 -20.93
CA LEU A 78 15.56 -16.07 -21.63
C LEU A 78 16.59 -15.25 -22.40
N CYS A 79 17.87 -15.49 -22.15
CA CYS A 79 18.98 -14.96 -22.95
C CYS A 79 19.59 -16.08 -23.78
N GLN A 80 19.62 -15.90 -25.10
CA GLN A 80 20.32 -16.77 -26.04
C GLN A 80 21.17 -15.89 -26.97
N GLU A 81 22.49 -16.13 -27.00
CA GLU A 81 23.41 -15.40 -27.87
C GLU A 81 23.31 -13.86 -27.77
N ARG A 82 23.10 -13.36 -26.53
CA ARG A 82 22.87 -11.94 -26.18
C ARG A 82 21.51 -11.38 -26.62
N LYS A 83 20.62 -12.18 -27.18
CA LYS A 83 19.23 -11.81 -27.39
C LYS A 83 18.45 -12.20 -26.14
N VAL A 84 17.94 -11.20 -25.42
CA VAL A 84 17.04 -11.40 -24.28
C VAL A 84 15.61 -11.32 -24.76
N THR A 85 14.82 -12.32 -24.41
CA THR A 85 13.37 -12.36 -24.54
C THR A 85 12.78 -12.32 -23.14
N MET A 86 11.87 -11.39 -22.89
CA MET A 86 11.06 -11.35 -21.67
C MET A 86 9.62 -11.65 -22.07
N SER A 87 9.01 -12.68 -21.49
CA SER A 87 7.64 -13.09 -21.72
C SER A 87 6.87 -13.22 -20.41
N VAL A 88 5.56 -12.95 -20.46
CA VAL A 88 4.65 -13.06 -19.31
C VAL A 88 3.40 -13.82 -19.73
N GLU A 89 3.05 -14.83 -18.95
CA GLU A 89 1.74 -15.47 -18.97
C GLU A 89 0.86 -14.74 -17.95
N ILE A 90 -0.25 -14.17 -18.44
CA ILE A 90 -1.08 -13.25 -17.67
C ILE A 90 -2.19 -14.02 -16.98
N GLY A 91 -2.20 -14.01 -15.65
CA GLY A 91 -3.14 -14.79 -14.86
C GLY A 91 -3.02 -16.30 -15.10
N GLN A 92 -4.16 -16.99 -14.97
CA GLN A 92 -4.34 -18.37 -15.42
C GLN A 92 -5.05 -18.41 -16.78
N THR A 93 -4.67 -17.53 -17.70
CA THR A 93 -5.28 -17.40 -19.03
C THR A 93 -4.29 -17.75 -20.12
N ASP A 94 -4.77 -17.96 -21.36
CA ASP A 94 -3.91 -18.12 -22.53
C ASP A 94 -3.28 -16.81 -23.03
N GLN A 95 -3.55 -15.68 -22.35
CA GLN A 95 -2.96 -14.40 -22.72
C GLN A 95 -1.46 -14.38 -22.40
N LYS A 96 -0.66 -14.09 -23.44
CA LYS A 96 0.79 -13.94 -23.31
C LYS A 96 1.25 -12.65 -23.95
N THR A 97 2.21 -11.99 -23.31
CA THR A 97 2.93 -10.85 -23.89
C THR A 97 4.42 -11.13 -23.90
N SER A 98 5.14 -10.62 -24.90
CA SER A 98 6.59 -10.76 -24.95
C SER A 98 7.26 -9.60 -25.65
N ALA A 99 8.51 -9.35 -25.31
CA ALA A 99 9.37 -8.38 -25.97
C ALA A 99 10.82 -8.88 -25.99
N GLN A 100 11.63 -8.35 -26.91
CA GLN A 100 13.01 -8.77 -27.10
C GLN A 100 13.98 -7.58 -27.18
N MET A 101 15.20 -7.74 -26.69
CA MET A 101 16.30 -6.79 -26.88
C MET A 101 17.64 -7.51 -27.06
N LYS A 102 18.66 -6.79 -27.55
CA LYS A 102 20.06 -7.26 -27.54
C LYS A 102 20.80 -6.64 -26.37
N VAL A 103 21.45 -7.46 -25.54
CA VAL A 103 22.19 -6.96 -24.38
C VAL A 103 23.63 -6.50 -24.74
N PRO A 104 24.23 -5.59 -23.96
CA PRO A 104 25.60 -5.14 -24.15
C PRO A 104 26.62 -6.29 -24.09
N LYS A 105 27.68 -6.24 -24.92
CA LYS A 105 28.74 -7.27 -24.95
C LYS A 105 29.51 -7.44 -23.62
N LYS A 106 29.59 -6.39 -22.80
CA LYS A 106 30.34 -6.39 -21.53
C LYS A 106 29.43 -5.90 -20.40
N ILE A 107 28.88 -6.85 -19.63
CA ILE A 107 28.08 -6.62 -18.43
C ILE A 107 28.89 -7.15 -17.24
N ALA A 108 29.10 -6.31 -16.22
CA ALA A 108 29.95 -6.65 -15.08
C ALA A 108 29.10 -6.70 -13.80
N ALA A 109 27.86 -7.17 -13.92
CA ALA A 109 26.94 -7.36 -12.80
C ALA A 109 27.31 -8.62 -12.02
N THR A 110 27.14 -8.65 -10.71
CA THR A 110 27.48 -9.82 -9.90
C THR A 110 26.47 -10.95 -10.12
N ASN A 111 26.82 -12.16 -9.67
CA ASN A 111 25.89 -13.29 -9.62
C ASN A 111 24.94 -13.22 -8.41
N VAL A 112 25.10 -12.21 -7.54
CA VAL A 112 24.16 -11.94 -6.43
C VAL A 112 22.96 -11.21 -6.96
N LEU A 113 21.77 -11.70 -6.60
CA LEU A 113 20.48 -11.09 -6.88
C LEU A 113 19.85 -10.66 -5.56
N TYR A 114 19.54 -9.38 -5.45
CA TYR A 114 18.60 -8.88 -4.44
C TYR A 114 17.21 -8.95 -5.02
N VAL A 115 16.27 -9.56 -4.28
CA VAL A 115 14.91 -9.83 -4.76
C VAL A 115 13.94 -9.08 -3.85
N GLY A 116 12.97 -8.38 -4.45
CA GLY A 116 11.95 -7.62 -3.74
C GLY A 116 12.42 -6.31 -3.09
N GLY A 117 13.72 -6.08 -2.90
CA GLY A 117 14.23 -4.89 -2.24
C GLY A 117 15.75 -4.82 -2.19
N LEU A 118 16.28 -3.87 -1.42
CA LEU A 118 17.71 -3.70 -1.16
C LEU A 118 18.02 -4.10 0.29
N PRO A 119 19.23 -4.61 0.57
CA PRO A 119 19.68 -4.87 1.94
C PRO A 119 19.94 -3.56 2.68
N GLU A 120 19.99 -3.59 4.03
CA GLU A 120 20.35 -2.43 4.86
C GLU A 120 21.67 -1.80 4.40
N LYS A 121 22.69 -2.65 4.17
CA LYS A 121 23.95 -2.23 3.57
C LYS A 121 23.83 -2.19 2.06
N VAL A 122 23.26 -1.10 1.55
CA VAL A 122 23.03 -0.88 0.13
C VAL A 122 24.34 -0.99 -0.67
N PRO A 123 24.40 -1.80 -1.75
CA PRO A 123 25.57 -1.86 -2.62
C PRO A 123 25.78 -0.53 -3.35
N LYS A 124 27.03 -0.25 -3.74
CA LYS A 124 27.35 0.95 -4.55
C LYS A 124 26.63 0.88 -5.90
N LEU A 125 25.66 1.76 -6.09
CA LEU A 125 24.81 1.88 -7.27
C LEU A 125 24.77 3.34 -7.76
N PRO A 126 24.42 3.60 -9.03
CA PRO A 126 24.18 4.96 -9.51
C PRO A 126 23.07 5.65 -8.72
N THR A 127 23.29 6.91 -8.34
CA THR A 127 22.34 7.70 -7.55
C THR A 127 20.97 7.81 -8.23
N GLU A 128 20.94 7.95 -9.55
CA GLU A 128 19.71 8.09 -10.34
C GLU A 128 18.87 6.81 -10.32
N LEU A 129 19.50 5.64 -10.10
CA LEU A 129 18.80 4.38 -9.90
C LEU A 129 18.21 4.34 -8.49
N LEU A 130 19.03 4.62 -7.46
CA LEU A 130 18.61 4.56 -6.07
C LEU A 130 17.38 5.43 -5.77
N GLN A 131 17.34 6.65 -6.32
CA GLN A 131 16.20 7.57 -6.16
C GLN A 131 14.89 7.07 -6.76
N ARG A 132 14.93 6.04 -7.60
CA ARG A 132 13.78 5.47 -8.31
C ARG A 132 13.44 4.05 -7.85
N LEU A 133 14.24 3.48 -6.95
CA LEU A 133 14.01 2.13 -6.45
C LEU A 133 13.09 2.19 -5.23
N GLU A 134 12.04 1.38 -5.28
CA GLU A 134 11.14 1.13 -4.18
C GLU A 134 11.12 -0.37 -3.91
N ALA A 135 10.94 -0.77 -2.65
CA ALA A 135 10.71 -2.17 -2.33
C ALA A 135 9.41 -2.65 -3.01
N PHE A 136 9.44 -3.87 -3.55
CA PHE A 136 8.29 -4.50 -4.15
C PHE A 136 7.27 -4.87 -3.08
N LYS A 137 6.04 -4.41 -3.27
CA LYS A 137 4.90 -4.69 -2.41
C LYS A 137 4.03 -5.71 -3.11
N GLY A 138 4.20 -6.98 -2.77
CA GLY A 138 3.49 -8.07 -3.42
C GLY A 138 4.11 -9.42 -3.11
N CYS A 139 3.75 -10.41 -3.91
CA CYS A 139 4.14 -11.79 -3.71
C CYS A 139 4.98 -12.31 -4.84
N LEU A 140 6.01 -13.09 -4.51
CA LEU A 140 6.89 -13.79 -5.45
C LEU A 140 6.87 -15.28 -5.11
N ARG A 141 6.89 -16.14 -6.13
CA ARG A 141 6.96 -17.60 -5.95
C ARG A 141 7.72 -18.30 -7.06
N GLY A 142 8.25 -19.48 -6.74
CA GLY A 142 8.82 -20.40 -7.74
C GLY A 142 9.96 -19.78 -8.54
N MET A 143 10.79 -18.95 -7.91
CA MET A 143 11.94 -18.34 -8.59
C MET A 143 12.94 -19.42 -8.98
N SER A 144 13.24 -19.54 -10.27
CA SER A 144 14.19 -20.48 -10.84
C SER A 144 15.21 -19.74 -11.68
N ILE A 145 16.48 -20.13 -11.55
CA ILE A 145 17.60 -19.60 -12.32
C ILE A 145 18.32 -20.78 -12.95
N ASN A 146 18.35 -20.85 -14.28
CA ASN A 146 18.94 -21.94 -15.06
C ASN A 146 18.47 -23.33 -14.58
N ASN A 147 17.15 -23.47 -14.36
CA ASN A 147 16.49 -24.68 -13.86
C ASN A 147 16.86 -25.06 -12.42
N SER A 148 17.54 -24.18 -11.68
CA SER A 148 17.76 -24.31 -10.25
C SER A 148 16.78 -23.42 -9.48
N THR A 149 15.84 -24.05 -8.78
CA THR A 149 14.90 -23.37 -7.87
C THR A 149 15.67 -22.70 -6.73
N GLN A 150 15.37 -21.42 -6.50
CA GLN A 150 15.94 -20.63 -5.43
C GLN A 150 14.96 -20.57 -4.25
N ASP A 151 15.45 -20.89 -3.06
CA ASP A 151 14.69 -20.71 -1.82
C ASP A 151 14.79 -19.25 -1.35
N LEU A 152 13.74 -18.47 -1.65
CA LEU A 152 13.61 -17.07 -1.24
C LEU A 152 13.29 -16.90 0.26
N ALA A 153 12.78 -17.95 0.92
CA ALA A 153 12.42 -17.93 2.34
C ALA A 153 13.57 -18.41 3.25
N ARG A 154 14.74 -18.74 2.67
CA ARG A 154 15.88 -19.25 3.42
C ARG A 154 16.24 -18.34 4.60
N PRO A 155 16.30 -18.85 5.84
CA PRO A 155 16.68 -18.07 7.01
C PRO A 155 18.04 -17.37 6.84
N GLY A 156 18.14 -16.12 7.32
CA GLY A 156 19.36 -15.31 7.26
C GLY A 156 19.66 -14.69 5.89
N ARG A 157 18.76 -14.81 4.90
CA ARG A 157 18.91 -14.20 3.57
C ARG A 157 17.78 -13.27 3.15
N HIS A 158 16.84 -13.01 4.05
CA HIS A 158 15.73 -12.08 3.86
C HIS A 158 15.62 -11.12 5.04
N LEU A 159 15.02 -9.94 4.81
CA LEU A 159 14.77 -8.92 5.81
C LEU A 159 13.38 -8.35 5.59
N HIS A 160 12.54 -8.33 6.63
CA HIS A 160 11.15 -7.86 6.57
C HIS A 160 10.33 -8.53 5.45
N VAL A 161 10.55 -9.84 5.23
CA VAL A 161 9.79 -10.65 4.27
C VAL A 161 8.87 -11.60 5.01
N GLY A 162 7.56 -11.47 4.77
CA GLY A 162 6.54 -12.37 5.29
C GLY A 162 6.13 -13.46 4.28
N GLN A 163 5.21 -14.32 4.70
CA GLN A 163 4.56 -15.28 3.80
C GLN A 163 3.37 -14.64 3.10
N CYS A 164 3.11 -15.08 1.88
CA CYS A 164 1.98 -14.63 1.11
C CYS A 164 0.72 -15.43 1.45
N PHE A 165 -0.38 -14.74 1.71
CA PHE A 165 -1.69 -15.38 1.82
C PHE A 165 -2.16 -15.92 0.47
N PRO A 166 -2.95 -17.00 0.41
CA PRO A 166 -3.38 -17.57 -0.87
C PRO A 166 -4.31 -16.64 -1.66
N LYS A 167 -5.31 -16.04 -1.00
CA LYS A 167 -6.31 -15.13 -1.60
C LYS A 167 -6.31 -13.78 -0.87
N VAL A 168 -6.07 -12.71 -1.61
CA VAL A 168 -6.07 -11.32 -1.12
C VAL A 168 -6.83 -10.44 -2.09
N GLU A 169 -7.42 -9.36 -1.58
CA GLU A 169 -8.09 -8.32 -2.34
C GLU A 169 -7.42 -6.96 -2.10
N LYS A 170 -7.74 -5.97 -2.95
CA LYS A 170 -7.18 -4.62 -2.81
C LYS A 170 -7.71 -3.96 -1.53
N GLY A 171 -6.78 -3.58 -0.65
CA GLY A 171 -7.03 -2.90 0.60
C GLY A 171 -5.80 -2.98 1.51
N ALA A 172 -5.79 -2.19 2.58
CA ALA A 172 -4.80 -2.30 3.62
C ALA A 172 -5.42 -2.93 4.87
N TYR A 173 -4.72 -3.91 5.44
CA TYR A 173 -5.13 -4.54 6.69
C TYR A 173 -4.52 -3.81 7.89
N PHE A 174 -5.38 -3.54 8.87
CA PHE A 174 -5.06 -2.95 10.15
C PHE A 174 -5.18 -4.04 11.22
N PRO A 175 -4.07 -4.47 11.84
CA PRO A 175 -4.09 -5.52 12.87
C PRO A 175 -4.63 -5.10 14.25
N GLY A 176 -4.82 -3.80 14.51
CA GLY A 176 -5.24 -3.26 15.82
C GLY A 176 -4.16 -2.48 16.57
N ASP A 177 -2.89 -2.56 16.16
CA ASP A 177 -1.80 -1.69 16.61
C ASP A 177 -1.31 -0.75 15.48
N ALA A 178 -2.08 -0.66 14.40
CA ALA A 178 -1.73 0.08 13.21
C ALA A 178 -2.44 1.43 13.10
N TYR A 179 -1.78 2.37 12.44
CA TYR A 179 -2.37 3.64 12.05
C TYR A 179 -1.66 4.22 10.81
N ALA A 180 -2.38 5.01 10.04
CA ALA A 180 -1.82 5.78 8.93
C ALA A 180 -1.90 7.28 9.24
N ILE A 181 -0.84 8.02 8.93
CA ILE A 181 -0.84 9.48 8.95
C ILE A 181 -1.10 9.96 7.52
N TYR A 182 -2.27 10.55 7.27
CA TYR A 182 -2.57 11.14 5.96
C TYR A 182 -1.72 12.39 5.70
N LYS A 183 -1.58 13.25 6.72
CA LYS A 183 -0.78 14.48 6.69
C LYS A 183 -0.55 14.98 8.12
N ARG A 184 0.69 15.36 8.46
CA ARG A 184 1.05 15.84 9.82
C ARG A 184 0.53 17.21 10.20
N ASN A 185 0.37 18.10 9.22
CA ASN A 185 -0.06 19.48 9.42
C ASN A 185 -1.38 19.73 8.67
N PHE A 186 -2.41 18.96 9.03
CA PHE A 186 -3.70 19.02 8.35
C PHE A 186 -4.61 20.10 8.96
N HIS A 187 -5.22 20.90 8.08
CA HIS A 187 -6.13 21.98 8.46
C HIS A 187 -7.55 21.61 8.01
N VAL A 188 -8.42 21.26 8.96
CA VAL A 188 -9.83 20.94 8.68
C VAL A 188 -10.57 22.17 8.16
N GLY A 189 -10.53 23.29 8.88
CA GLY A 189 -11.15 24.53 8.46
C GLY A 189 -12.68 24.50 8.58
N LYS A 190 -13.38 24.91 7.52
CA LYS A 190 -14.85 24.96 7.47
C LYS A 190 -15.48 23.73 6.81
N TYR A 191 -14.67 22.89 6.19
CA TYR A 191 -15.17 21.82 5.33
C TYR A 191 -14.21 20.63 5.30
N LEU A 192 -14.78 19.45 5.52
CA LEU A 192 -14.12 18.17 5.34
C LEU A 192 -15.13 17.14 4.88
N GLU A 193 -14.84 16.50 3.76
CA GLU A 193 -15.53 15.29 3.30
C GLU A 193 -14.53 14.15 3.42
N PHE A 194 -14.90 13.10 4.14
CA PHE A 194 -14.12 11.89 4.32
C PHE A 194 -14.93 10.68 3.89
N GLU A 195 -14.38 9.89 2.98
CA GLU A 195 -15.00 8.63 2.55
C GLU A 195 -14.01 7.49 2.62
N LEU A 196 -14.49 6.31 2.98
CA LEU A 196 -13.75 5.06 2.89
C LEU A 196 -14.70 3.88 2.71
N ASP A 197 -14.14 2.75 2.30
CA ASP A 197 -14.76 1.45 2.50
C ASP A 197 -14.00 0.70 3.60
N PHE A 198 -14.70 0.05 4.51
CA PHE A 198 -14.09 -0.81 5.52
C PHE A 198 -14.83 -2.15 5.63
N ARG A 199 -14.14 -3.14 6.17
CA ARG A 199 -14.75 -4.38 6.66
C ARG A 199 -14.07 -4.79 7.96
N THR A 200 -14.86 -5.25 8.92
CA THR A 200 -14.37 -5.66 10.25
C THR A 200 -15.29 -6.71 10.88
N SER A 201 -14.78 -7.40 11.89
CA SER A 201 -15.56 -8.23 12.82
C SER A 201 -15.62 -7.62 14.24
N GLU A 202 -14.99 -6.46 14.45
CA GLU A 202 -14.96 -5.78 15.74
C GLU A 202 -16.14 -4.81 15.88
N LEU A 203 -16.55 -4.53 17.12
CA LEU A 203 -17.60 -3.56 17.44
C LEU A 203 -17.04 -2.16 17.75
N PHE A 204 -15.71 -2.03 17.81
CA PHE A 204 -15.01 -0.78 18.12
C PHE A 204 -13.87 -0.58 17.11
N GLY A 205 -13.57 0.68 16.80
CA GLY A 205 -12.42 1.00 15.95
C GLY A 205 -12.42 2.44 15.44
N THR A 206 -11.28 3.11 15.59
CA THR A 206 -11.06 4.46 15.10
C THR A 206 -10.87 4.46 13.59
N LEU A 207 -11.73 5.17 12.85
CA LEU A 207 -11.63 5.28 11.39
C LEU A 207 -10.88 6.56 10.98
N LEU A 208 -11.16 7.68 11.64
CA LEU A 208 -10.52 8.99 11.43
C LEU A 208 -10.34 9.70 12.77
N SER A 209 -9.19 10.33 12.99
CA SER A 209 -8.99 11.21 14.13
C SER A 209 -8.05 12.38 13.81
N ILE A 210 -8.46 13.59 14.19
CA ILE A 210 -7.60 14.76 14.26
C ILE A 210 -7.99 15.60 15.46
N SER A 211 -7.00 16.01 16.24
CA SER A 211 -7.18 16.80 17.46
C SER A 211 -5.94 17.63 17.69
N GLU A 212 -6.12 18.88 18.11
CA GLU A 212 -5.02 19.69 18.62
C GLU A 212 -4.46 19.08 19.93
N PRO A 213 -3.19 19.37 20.30
CA PRO A 213 -2.57 18.81 21.50
C PRO A 213 -3.34 19.04 22.81
N SER A 214 -4.15 20.09 22.88
CA SER A 214 -5.06 20.40 24.00
C SER A 214 -6.28 19.48 24.08
N GLY A 215 -6.53 18.64 23.08
CA GLY A 215 -7.73 17.81 22.95
C GLY A 215 -8.82 18.44 22.06
N PHE A 216 -8.80 19.75 21.86
CA PHE A 216 -9.75 20.48 21.01
C PHE A 216 -9.07 21.72 20.39
N PRO A 217 -9.53 22.22 19.21
CA PRO A 217 -10.56 21.65 18.33
C PRO A 217 -10.23 20.24 17.84
N ALA A 218 -11.26 19.44 17.57
CA ALA A 218 -11.10 18.05 17.18
C ALA A 218 -12.24 17.54 16.30
N LEU A 219 -11.97 16.48 15.54
CA LEU A 219 -12.92 15.80 14.68
C LEU A 219 -12.54 14.33 14.58
N SER A 220 -13.50 13.44 14.82
CA SER A 220 -13.28 12.00 14.81
C SER A 220 -14.45 11.23 14.23
N LEU A 221 -14.13 10.11 13.56
CA LEU A 221 -15.07 9.11 13.09
C LEU A 221 -14.65 7.75 13.67
N GLU A 222 -15.55 7.08 14.37
CA GLU A 222 -15.27 5.78 14.98
C GLU A 222 -16.46 4.83 14.90
N LEU A 223 -16.17 3.54 14.89
CA LEU A 223 -17.09 2.50 15.28
C LEU A 223 -17.08 2.40 16.81
N ASN A 224 -18.24 2.48 17.44
CA ASN A 224 -18.39 2.39 18.89
C ASN A 224 -19.63 1.54 19.23
N ASN A 225 -19.41 0.39 19.84
CA ASN A 225 -20.43 -0.62 20.13
C ASN A 225 -21.34 -0.91 18.92
N GLY A 226 -20.73 -1.04 17.73
CA GLY A 226 -21.42 -1.38 16.49
C GLY A 226 -22.06 -0.22 15.72
N ASN A 227 -22.09 1.00 16.28
CA ASN A 227 -22.59 2.19 15.60
C ASN A 227 -21.43 3.05 15.08
N ILE A 228 -21.66 3.76 13.98
CA ILE A 228 -20.75 4.81 13.52
C ILE A 228 -21.09 6.11 14.23
N ILE A 229 -20.09 6.70 14.86
CA ILE A 229 -20.20 7.99 15.55
C ILE A 229 -19.26 8.96 14.85
N PHE A 230 -19.81 10.08 14.41
CA PHE A 230 -19.05 11.21 13.91
C PHE A 230 -19.18 12.36 14.90
N SER A 231 -18.05 12.82 15.43
CA SER A 231 -17.99 13.82 16.49
C SER A 231 -17.09 14.97 16.09
N THR A 232 -17.43 16.17 16.53
CA THR A 232 -16.58 17.35 16.35
C THR A 232 -16.68 18.30 17.53
N ASP A 233 -15.56 18.94 17.83
CA ASP A 233 -15.40 20.03 18.77
C ASP A 233 -14.81 21.22 18.02
N LEU A 234 -15.48 22.37 18.09
CA LEU A 234 -15.12 23.57 17.33
C LEU A 234 -14.07 24.44 18.05
N GLY A 235 -13.57 24.00 19.21
CA GLY A 235 -12.56 24.67 20.03
C GLY A 235 -13.06 25.19 21.37
N ASP A 236 -14.30 24.86 21.75
CA ASP A 236 -14.94 25.30 23.00
C ASP A 236 -14.96 24.21 24.08
N GLY A 237 -14.46 23.01 23.77
CA GLY A 237 -14.46 21.88 24.69
C GLY A 237 -15.81 21.17 24.81
N MET A 238 -16.79 21.53 23.97
CA MET A 238 -18.16 21.01 23.99
C MET A 238 -18.46 20.27 22.68
N PRO A 239 -18.06 18.99 22.56
CA PRO A 239 -18.25 18.25 21.32
C PRO A 239 -19.72 17.92 21.07
N PHE A 240 -20.15 18.06 19.81
CA PHE A 240 -21.42 17.53 19.32
C PHE A 240 -21.17 16.36 18.36
N ARG A 241 -22.16 15.46 18.25
CA ARG A 241 -22.01 14.21 17.51
C ARG A 241 -23.30 13.76 16.85
N VAL A 242 -23.15 12.98 15.79
CA VAL A 242 -24.21 12.22 15.16
C VAL A 242 -23.86 10.73 15.24
N GLN A 243 -24.87 9.92 15.53
CA GLN A 243 -24.74 8.47 15.58
C GLN A 243 -25.60 7.85 14.47
N SER A 244 -25.09 6.79 13.86
CA SER A 244 -25.82 6.01 12.87
C SER A 244 -27.07 5.34 13.44
N GLU A 245 -28.12 5.26 12.63
CA GLU A 245 -29.33 4.48 12.91
C GLU A 245 -29.25 3.14 12.16
N LEU A 246 -28.69 2.13 12.80
CA LEU A 246 -28.49 0.80 12.21
C LEU A 246 -29.58 -0.18 12.66
N PRO A 247 -29.95 -1.16 11.81
CA PRO A 247 -30.96 -2.16 12.16
C PRO A 247 -30.53 -3.08 13.31
N SER A 248 -29.22 -3.19 13.54
CA SER A 248 -28.61 -3.97 14.61
C SER A 248 -27.20 -3.48 14.88
N LYS A 249 -26.70 -3.66 16.11
CA LYS A 249 -25.28 -3.39 16.43
C LYS A 249 -24.28 -4.25 15.65
N TYR A 250 -24.73 -5.35 15.02
CA TYR A 250 -23.88 -6.22 14.20
C TYR A 250 -23.94 -5.90 12.70
N ALA A 251 -24.65 -4.85 12.30
CA ALA A 251 -24.91 -4.55 10.89
C ALA A 251 -23.63 -4.25 10.07
N LEU A 252 -22.56 -3.79 10.72
CA LEU A 252 -21.30 -3.38 10.06
C LEU A 252 -20.09 -4.25 10.44
N CYS A 253 -20.25 -5.17 11.40
CA CYS A 253 -19.20 -6.11 11.81
C CYS A 253 -19.42 -7.51 11.21
N ASP A 254 -20.10 -7.58 10.05
CA ASP A 254 -20.37 -8.83 9.33
C ASP A 254 -19.20 -9.26 8.42
N ASN A 255 -18.09 -8.53 8.52
CA ASN A 255 -16.86 -8.70 7.74
C ASN A 255 -17.05 -8.53 6.22
N LYS A 256 -18.11 -7.83 5.78
CA LYS A 256 -18.28 -7.38 4.40
C LYS A 256 -17.90 -5.91 4.26
N TRP A 257 -17.73 -5.48 3.01
CA TRP A 257 -17.40 -4.10 2.69
C TRP A 257 -18.61 -3.20 2.90
N HIS A 258 -18.42 -2.18 3.73
CA HIS A 258 -19.35 -1.08 3.95
C HIS A 258 -18.70 0.23 3.55
N ASN A 259 -19.45 1.09 2.86
CA ASN A 259 -19.03 2.42 2.50
C ASN A 259 -19.50 3.42 3.58
N ILE A 260 -18.60 4.29 4.04
CA ILE A 260 -18.94 5.42 4.91
C ILE A 260 -18.53 6.71 4.23
N SER A 261 -19.42 7.69 4.30
CA SER A 261 -19.18 9.09 3.93
C SER A 261 -19.55 9.98 5.12
N ALA A 262 -18.56 10.72 5.62
CA ALA A 262 -18.68 11.65 6.73
C ALA A 262 -18.36 13.07 6.23
N LEU A 263 -19.31 13.98 6.40
CA LEU A 263 -19.23 15.34 5.89
C LEU A 263 -19.40 16.34 7.03
N TYR A 264 -18.43 17.22 7.19
CA TYR A 264 -18.48 18.37 8.08
C TYR A 264 -18.50 19.65 7.25
N ASP A 265 -19.47 20.53 7.52
CA ASP A 265 -19.69 21.79 6.82
C ASP A 265 -19.85 22.99 7.77
N TYR A 266 -19.02 23.06 8.82
CA TYR A 266 -18.98 24.10 9.88
C TYR A 266 -20.25 24.27 10.74
N GLU A 267 -21.43 23.96 10.21
CA GLU A 267 -22.69 23.94 10.95
C GLU A 267 -23.14 22.54 11.29
N HIS A 268 -22.99 21.62 10.34
CA HIS A 268 -23.51 20.28 10.42
C HIS A 268 -22.40 19.25 10.30
N ILE A 269 -22.68 18.12 10.91
CA ILE A 269 -22.01 16.86 10.66
C ILE A 269 -23.04 15.90 10.08
N THR A 270 -22.68 15.27 8.97
CA THR A 270 -23.55 14.40 8.19
C THR A 270 -22.88 13.05 8.03
N LEU A 271 -23.64 11.98 8.26
CA LEU A 271 -23.22 10.60 8.08
C LEU A 271 -24.09 9.91 7.03
N ARG A 272 -23.44 9.24 6.08
CA ARG A 272 -24.05 8.32 5.13
C ARG A 272 -23.30 7.00 5.17
N ILE A 273 -24.05 5.91 5.31
CA ILE A 273 -23.53 4.55 5.40
C ILE A 273 -24.24 3.74 4.33
N ASP A 274 -23.48 3.13 3.43
CA ASP A 274 -24.00 2.37 2.30
C ASP A 274 -25.11 3.14 1.54
N GLN A 275 -26.28 2.53 1.41
CA GLN A 275 -27.48 3.10 0.78
C GLN A 275 -28.54 3.51 1.83
N MET A 276 -28.15 3.65 3.09
CA MET A 276 -29.07 4.01 4.18
C MET A 276 -29.40 5.49 4.22
N ALA A 277 -30.45 5.84 4.97
CA ALA A 277 -30.85 7.23 5.19
C ALA A 277 -29.72 8.04 5.82
N THR A 278 -29.57 9.29 5.37
CA THR A 278 -28.57 10.20 5.89
C THR A 278 -28.94 10.70 7.28
N THR A 279 -28.00 10.63 8.23
CA THR A 279 -28.17 11.17 9.58
C THR A 279 -27.37 12.46 9.71
N LYS A 280 -27.92 13.47 10.41
CA LYS A 280 -27.29 14.78 10.57
C LYS A 280 -27.44 15.29 11.99
N ALA A 281 -26.43 15.99 12.48
CA ALA A 281 -26.50 16.79 13.70
C ALA A 281 -25.94 18.19 13.44
N ARG A 282 -26.36 19.15 14.26
CA ARG A 282 -25.91 20.55 14.25
C ARG A 282 -25.44 20.94 15.64
N SER A 283 -24.47 21.84 15.74
CA SER A 283 -24.16 22.49 17.03
C SER A 283 -25.36 23.27 17.58
N THR A 284 -25.65 23.10 18.86
CA THR A 284 -26.67 23.86 19.60
C THR A 284 -26.21 25.27 19.99
N GLU A 285 -24.89 25.50 20.06
CA GLU A 285 -24.30 26.81 20.35
C GLU A 285 -23.77 27.45 19.07
N GLN A 286 -24.63 28.22 18.39
CA GLN A 286 -24.20 28.98 17.22
C GLN A 286 -23.37 30.20 17.66
N ARG A 287 -22.04 30.08 17.62
CA ARG A 287 -21.16 31.25 17.64
C ARG A 287 -20.77 31.64 16.21
N ASN A 288 -20.78 32.94 15.93
CA ASN A 288 -20.28 33.50 14.69
C ASN A 288 -18.81 33.06 14.48
N ASN A 289 -18.50 32.48 13.32
CA ASN A 289 -17.16 32.04 12.88
C ASN A 289 -16.59 30.74 13.50
N SER A 290 -17.45 29.84 13.98
CA SER A 290 -17.02 28.52 14.49
C SER A 290 -16.43 27.63 13.39
N LYS A 291 -15.25 27.06 13.61
CA LYS A 291 -14.54 26.20 12.65
C LYS A 291 -13.50 25.33 13.36
N VAL A 292 -13.32 24.09 12.92
CA VAL A 292 -12.25 23.20 13.42
C VAL A 292 -10.89 23.72 12.93
N GLN A 293 -10.19 24.47 13.79
CA GLN A 293 -8.83 24.99 13.50
C GLN A 293 -7.78 24.04 14.02
N THR A 294 -7.28 23.20 13.12
CA THR A 294 -6.21 22.25 13.41
C THR A 294 -4.94 22.58 12.62
N LYS A 295 -3.79 22.23 13.19
CA LYS A 295 -2.49 22.09 12.54
C LYS A 295 -1.82 20.78 12.94
N SER A 296 -2.63 19.75 13.09
CA SER A 296 -2.24 18.47 13.67
C SER A 296 -2.32 17.34 12.66
N ALA A 297 -1.80 16.17 13.05
CA ALA A 297 -1.80 14.99 12.22
C ALA A 297 -3.24 14.47 12.03
N LEU A 298 -3.60 14.18 10.78
CA LEU A 298 -4.83 13.46 10.45
C LEU A 298 -4.53 11.96 10.41
N TYR A 299 -5.05 11.22 11.38
CA TYR A 299 -4.85 9.79 11.51
C TYR A 299 -6.03 9.00 10.92
N ILE A 300 -5.73 7.84 10.35
CA ILE A 300 -6.70 6.90 9.79
C ILE A 300 -6.44 5.51 10.37
N GLY A 301 -7.50 4.82 10.76
CA GLY A 301 -7.45 3.44 11.27
C GLY A 301 -6.91 3.29 12.70
N GLY A 302 -6.47 4.36 13.34
CA GLY A 302 -5.91 4.34 14.68
C GLY A 302 -5.09 5.58 14.99
N LEU A 303 -4.46 5.65 16.15
CA LEU A 303 -3.57 6.74 16.57
C LEU A 303 -2.55 6.22 17.60
N PRO A 304 -1.35 6.83 17.70
CA PRO A 304 -0.37 6.44 18.70
C PRO A 304 -0.87 6.75 20.12
N GLU A 305 -0.34 6.04 21.13
CA GLU A 305 -0.75 6.19 22.53
C GLU A 305 -0.59 7.63 23.05
N VAL A 306 0.44 8.34 22.59
CA VAL A 306 0.72 9.74 22.98
C VAL A 306 -0.20 10.76 22.31
N ALA A 307 -0.96 10.39 21.28
CA ALA A 307 -1.87 11.31 20.60
C ALA A 307 -3.13 11.58 21.45
N PRO A 308 -3.62 12.83 21.49
CA PRO A 308 -4.82 13.19 22.22
C PRO A 308 -6.03 12.45 21.65
N SER A 309 -6.92 11.98 22.54
CA SER A 309 -8.16 11.30 22.15
C SER A 309 -9.14 12.22 21.41
N GLY A 310 -9.05 13.53 21.66
CA GLY A 310 -9.96 14.52 21.11
C GLY A 310 -11.42 14.17 21.39
N THR A 311 -12.20 13.99 20.32
CA THR A 311 -13.63 13.65 20.38
C THR A 311 -13.94 12.15 20.33
N LEU A 312 -12.93 11.27 20.35
CA LEU A 312 -13.11 9.81 20.40
C LEU A 312 -13.70 9.38 21.75
N LEU A 313 -14.59 8.40 21.72
CA LEU A 313 -15.25 7.83 22.89
C LEU A 313 -14.55 6.55 23.35
N ALA A 314 -14.22 5.64 22.42
CA ALA A 314 -13.62 4.35 22.76
C ALA A 314 -12.09 4.38 22.70
N ARG A 315 -11.53 5.14 21.75
CA ARG A 315 -10.08 5.22 21.48
C ARG A 315 -9.43 3.84 21.22
N GLU A 316 -10.19 2.94 20.63
CA GLU A 316 -9.72 1.65 20.14
C GLU A 316 -9.22 1.80 18.70
N ASN A 317 -8.06 1.24 18.39
CA ASN A 317 -7.55 1.24 17.02
C ASN A 317 -8.34 0.25 16.16
N PHE A 318 -8.51 0.57 14.89
CA PHE A 318 -9.30 -0.25 13.98
C PHE A 318 -8.58 -1.57 13.69
N LYS A 319 -9.36 -2.65 13.65
CA LYS A 319 -8.92 -3.95 13.18
C LYS A 319 -9.81 -4.43 12.04
N GLY A 320 -9.21 -4.74 10.90
CA GLY A 320 -9.94 -5.08 9.68
C GLY A 320 -9.25 -4.54 8.44
N CYS A 321 -9.97 -4.42 7.34
CA CYS A 321 -9.43 -3.79 6.13
C CYS A 321 -10.09 -2.44 5.84
N ILE A 322 -9.29 -1.54 5.28
CA ILE A 322 -9.76 -0.26 4.73
C ILE A 322 -9.31 -0.14 3.28
N ARG A 323 -10.16 0.39 2.40
CA ARG A 323 -9.81 0.78 1.03
C ARG A 323 -10.57 2.04 0.60
N ASN A 324 -10.23 2.54 -0.59
CA ASN A 324 -10.92 3.67 -1.22
C ASN A 324 -11.00 4.94 -0.37
N VAL A 325 -9.97 5.22 0.43
CA VAL A 325 -9.88 6.43 1.24
C VAL A 325 -9.87 7.66 0.34
N SER A 326 -10.75 8.61 0.65
CA SER A 326 -10.92 9.89 -0.03
C SER A 326 -11.08 11.00 1.00
N ILE A 327 -10.34 12.09 0.82
CA ILE A 327 -10.47 13.31 1.63
C ILE A 327 -10.69 14.47 0.67
N ARG A 328 -11.80 15.20 0.83
CA ARG A 328 -12.22 16.29 -0.08
C ARG A 328 -12.24 15.83 -1.54
N GLN A 329 -12.79 14.64 -1.80
CA GLN A 329 -12.91 14.00 -3.11
C GLN A 329 -11.57 13.59 -3.76
N GLU A 330 -10.45 13.84 -3.10
CA GLU A 330 -9.14 13.35 -3.52
C GLU A 330 -8.89 11.97 -2.92
N ARG A 331 -8.97 10.95 -3.78
CA ARG A 331 -8.57 9.59 -3.43
C ARG A 331 -7.07 9.52 -3.19
N ARG A 332 -6.67 8.80 -2.15
CA ARG A 332 -5.25 8.59 -1.83
C ARG A 332 -4.95 7.11 -1.66
N ASP A 333 -3.91 6.64 -2.34
CA ASP A 333 -3.40 5.28 -2.13
C ASP A 333 -2.61 5.24 -0.81
N TRP A 334 -2.55 4.06 -0.19
CA TRP A 334 -1.84 3.87 1.06
C TRP A 334 -0.35 4.16 0.95
N ILE A 335 0.24 3.92 -0.24
CA ILE A 335 1.66 4.23 -0.47
C ILE A 335 1.95 5.73 -0.53
N ASP A 336 0.92 6.55 -0.74
CA ASP A 336 1.05 7.99 -0.83
C ASP A 336 0.83 8.67 0.53
N MET A 337 0.54 7.92 1.60
CA MET A 337 0.37 8.46 2.96
C MET A 337 1.70 9.04 3.49
N ASP A 338 1.62 9.97 4.45
CA ASP A 338 2.81 10.58 5.05
C ASP A 338 3.62 9.57 5.87
N GLU A 339 2.92 8.70 6.60
CA GLU A 339 3.50 7.60 7.37
C GLU A 339 2.50 6.46 7.50
N LEU A 340 3.03 5.23 7.54
CA LEU A 340 2.27 4.03 7.88
C LEU A 340 2.97 3.35 9.06
N HIS A 341 2.22 3.05 10.11
CA HIS A 341 2.68 2.27 11.25
C HIS A 341 1.94 0.94 11.28
N ASN A 342 2.66 -0.18 11.11
CA ASN A 342 2.14 -1.56 11.11
C ASN A 342 0.95 -1.83 10.16
N VAL A 343 0.73 -0.98 9.15
CA VAL A 343 -0.30 -1.18 8.12
C VAL A 343 0.17 -2.21 7.09
N LEU A 344 -0.60 -3.27 6.89
CA LEU A 344 -0.24 -4.39 6.03
C LEU A 344 -0.90 -4.26 4.65
N LEU A 345 -0.12 -3.74 3.70
CA LEU A 345 -0.56 -3.33 2.36
C LEU A 345 -1.00 -4.47 1.42
N SER A 346 -0.63 -5.71 1.71
CA SER A 346 -0.87 -6.87 0.83
C SER A 346 -1.56 -8.03 1.56
N GLU A 347 -2.21 -7.73 2.68
CA GLU A 347 -2.71 -8.74 3.63
C GLU A 347 -4.20 -8.62 3.91
N CYS A 348 -4.94 -7.87 3.07
CA CYS A 348 -6.38 -7.91 3.12
C CYS A 348 -6.91 -9.21 2.49
N LEU A 349 -7.21 -10.20 3.34
CA LEU A 349 -7.69 -11.52 2.94
C LEU A 349 -9.06 -11.46 2.24
N VAL A 350 -9.34 -12.35 1.30
CA VAL A 350 -10.72 -12.53 0.83
C VAL A 350 -11.50 -13.27 1.90
N THR A 351 -12.56 -12.65 2.43
CA THR A 351 -13.51 -13.33 3.31
C THR A 351 -14.37 -14.27 2.47
N GLY A 352 -14.41 -15.55 2.83
CA GLY A 352 -14.89 -16.61 1.95
C GLY A 352 -16.27 -16.37 1.31
N VAL A 353 -16.32 -16.58 0.00
CA VAL A 353 -17.33 -17.43 -0.62
C VAL A 353 -16.54 -18.47 -1.42
N ASP A 354 -16.22 -19.60 -0.79
CA ASP A 354 -15.94 -20.84 -1.50
C ASP A 354 -17.17 -21.72 -1.30
N ASN A 355 -17.95 -21.84 -2.36
CA ASN A 355 -18.61 -23.07 -2.77
C ASN A 355 -18.63 -23.09 -4.30
#